data_AF-A0A5S9P8Z6-F1
#
_entry.id   AF-A0A5S9P8Z6-F1
#
_cell.length_a   1.000
_cell.length_b   1.000
_cell.length_c   1.000
_cell.angle_alpha   90.00
_cell.angle_beta   90.00
_cell.angle_gamma   90.00
#
_symmetry.space_group_name_H-M   'P 1'
#
loop_
_entity.id
_entity.type
_entity.pdbx_description
1 polymer ?
#
loop_
_entity_poly.entity_id
_entity_poly.type
_entity_poly.pdbx_seq_one_letter_code
_entity_poly.pdbx_strand_id
1 'polypeptide(L)'
;MNHPVMHDMRTNQQYSAAPLPPAPGQYGALPPTPRPGEALPSASSRRRPWLIPAGVAGTAVVALIAGVTLGAVFASSGSDSGASDAAPTAGLPTNAPGGVTPSAAEVHAQDVSLCTSYAIINSAIPRPDRVGSDLLPAVTALKVALAENPDASAPVRVAVTDIASVYQARVAEHGKVRTRGLAEPPPYSLDAEKNAVDQVWTACGLDEE
;
A
#
# COMPACT_ATOMS: atom_id res chain seq x y z
N MET A 1 16.53 33.31 52.43
CA MET A 1 17.96 33.52 52.15
C MET A 1 18.22 33.31 50.66
N ASN A 2 18.72 34.38 50.03
CA ASN A 2 19.63 34.50 48.88
C ASN A 2 19.52 33.60 47.63
N HIS A 3 19.40 34.31 46.50
CA HIS A 3 19.42 33.92 45.09
C HIS A 3 20.76 33.28 44.62
N PRO A 4 20.83 32.80 43.37
CA PRO A 4 21.25 33.75 42.34
C PRO A 4 20.36 33.80 41.09
N VAL A 5 20.21 35.04 40.64
CA VAL A 5 19.85 35.48 39.29
C VAL A 5 20.91 34.96 38.32
N MET A 6 20.50 34.35 37.22
CA MET A 6 21.36 34.12 36.06
C MET A 6 20.79 34.86 34.86
N HIS A 7 21.72 35.57 34.23
CA HIS A 7 21.56 36.60 33.21
C HIS A 7 20.93 36.10 31.90
N ASP A 8 20.05 36.95 31.37
CA ASP A 8 20.01 37.42 29.98
C ASP A 8 21.00 36.71 29.01
N MET A 9 20.54 35.63 28.36
CA MET A 9 21.08 35.20 27.07
C MET A 9 20.08 35.60 25.99
N ARG A 10 20.18 36.86 25.58
CA ARG A 10 19.74 37.32 24.27
C ARG A 10 20.59 36.68 23.17
N THR A 11 19.89 36.36 22.09
CA THR A 11 20.34 36.35 20.69
C THR A 11 21.35 35.28 20.25
N ASN A 12 20.81 34.14 19.82
CA ASN A 12 21.18 33.55 18.53
C ASN A 12 19.98 32.75 17.97
N GLN A 13 18.90 33.47 17.64
CA GLN A 13 18.00 32.99 16.59
C GLN A 13 18.75 33.12 15.25
N GLN A 14 19.32 32.03 14.77
CA GLN A 14 19.59 31.90 13.35
C GLN A 14 18.23 31.73 12.64
N TYR A 15 17.62 32.87 12.33
CA TYR A 15 16.63 32.98 11.26
C TYR A 15 17.29 32.46 9.99
N SER A 16 16.91 31.26 9.55
CA SER A 16 17.10 30.87 8.16
C SER A 16 16.25 31.83 7.31
N ALA A 17 16.92 32.55 6.43
CA ALA A 17 16.31 33.55 5.56
C ALA A 17 15.18 32.94 4.72
N ALA A 18 14.07 33.66 4.61
CA ALA A 18 13.01 33.36 3.65
C ALA A 18 13.56 33.42 2.21
N PRO A 19 13.09 32.56 1.28
CA PRO A 19 13.46 32.66 -0.12
C PRO A 19 13.07 34.04 -0.69
N LEU A 20 14.03 34.72 -1.34
CA LEU A 20 13.80 35.96 -2.07
C LEU A 20 12.73 35.75 -3.17
N PRO A 21 11.85 36.73 -3.44
CA PRO A 21 10.98 36.68 -4.61
C PRO A 21 11.84 36.73 -5.89
N PRO A 22 11.47 35.98 -6.94
CA PRO A 22 12.20 36.02 -8.21
C PRO A 22 12.12 37.42 -8.85
N ALA A 23 13.22 37.83 -9.48
CA ALA A 23 13.33 39.11 -10.19
C ALA A 23 12.26 39.24 -11.29
N PRO A 24 11.69 40.44 -11.53
CA PRO A 24 10.74 40.64 -12.60
C PRO A 24 11.47 40.56 -13.95
N GLY A 25 11.18 39.53 -14.74
CA GLY A 25 11.73 39.41 -16.09
C GLY A 25 11.94 38.00 -16.63
N GLN A 26 11.69 36.94 -15.85
CA GLN A 26 11.84 35.55 -16.31
C GLN A 26 10.49 34.82 -16.51
N TYR A 27 9.51 35.50 -17.07
CA TYR A 27 8.41 34.81 -17.74
C TYR A 27 8.80 34.65 -19.20
N GLY A 28 9.01 33.41 -19.64
CA GLY A 28 9.08 33.09 -21.06
C GLY A 28 7.91 33.75 -21.79
N ALA A 29 8.20 34.31 -22.96
CA ALA A 29 7.24 35.04 -23.76
C ALA A 29 5.92 34.25 -23.88
N LEU A 30 4.82 34.84 -23.41
CA LEU A 30 3.47 34.39 -23.73
C LEU A 30 3.35 34.33 -25.26
N PRO A 31 2.85 33.22 -25.85
CA PRO A 31 2.55 33.21 -27.27
C PRO A 31 1.49 34.29 -27.55
N PRO A 32 1.60 35.03 -28.68
CA PRO A 32 0.64 36.07 -29.01
C PRO A 32 -0.77 35.49 -29.12
N THR A 33 -1.74 36.22 -28.59
CA THR A 33 -3.17 35.88 -28.70
C THR A 33 -3.60 35.89 -30.17
N PRO A 34 -4.36 34.87 -30.64
CA PRO A 34 -4.88 34.87 -32.02
C PRO A 34 -5.87 36.02 -32.24
N ARG A 35 -5.78 36.67 -33.41
CA ARG A 35 -6.71 37.71 -33.84
C ARG A 35 -8.07 37.08 -34.20
N PRO A 36 -9.23 37.70 -33.89
CA PRO A 36 -10.52 37.15 -34.29
C PRO A 36 -10.63 37.10 -35.82
N GLY A 37 -10.73 35.89 -36.38
CA GLY A 37 -10.93 35.68 -37.83
C GLY A 37 -10.04 34.62 -38.49
N GLU A 38 -9.11 34.01 -37.78
CA GLU A 38 -8.21 33.00 -38.37
C GLU A 38 -8.77 31.57 -38.19
N ALA A 39 -9.22 30.97 -39.28
CA ALA A 39 -9.67 29.58 -39.31
C ALA A 39 -8.48 28.64 -39.10
N LEU A 40 -8.50 27.85 -38.02
CA LEU A 40 -7.52 26.81 -37.76
C LEU A 40 -7.62 25.71 -38.85
N PRO A 41 -6.52 25.29 -39.48
CA PRO A 41 -6.53 24.11 -40.32
C PRO A 41 -6.80 22.87 -39.47
N SER A 42 -7.76 22.06 -39.93
CA SER A 42 -8.09 20.73 -39.41
C SER A 42 -6.83 19.87 -39.27
N ALA A 43 -6.44 19.57 -38.02
CA ALA A 43 -5.37 18.62 -37.74
C ALA A 43 -5.89 17.19 -37.96
N SER A 44 -5.62 16.66 -39.15
CA SER A 44 -5.89 15.27 -39.53
C SER A 44 -5.23 14.28 -38.56
N SER A 45 -6.01 13.36 -37.99
CA SER A 45 -5.51 12.30 -37.11
C SER A 45 -4.63 11.33 -37.89
N ARG A 46 -3.32 11.33 -37.65
CA ARG A 46 -2.38 10.39 -38.25
C ARG A 46 -2.18 9.21 -37.29
N ARG A 47 -2.92 8.11 -37.51
CA ARG A 47 -2.72 6.84 -36.78
C ARG A 47 -1.31 6.30 -37.08
N ARG A 48 -0.54 6.00 -36.03
CA ARG A 48 0.73 5.25 -36.12
C ARG A 48 0.55 3.90 -35.43
N PRO A 49 0.80 2.77 -36.12
CA PRO A 49 0.94 1.47 -35.49
C PRO A 49 2.37 1.32 -35.00
N TRP A 50 2.58 0.96 -33.73
CA TRP A 50 3.90 0.60 -33.25
C TRP A 50 3.87 -0.69 -32.43
N LEU A 51 4.81 -1.55 -32.79
CA LEU A 51 4.95 -2.95 -32.45
C LEU A 51 5.64 -3.11 -31.08
N ILE A 52 5.25 -4.17 -30.38
CA ILE A 52 5.81 -4.65 -29.11
C ILE A 52 7.25 -5.15 -29.32
N PRO A 53 8.14 -4.98 -28.33
CA PRO A 53 9.01 -6.07 -27.95
C PRO A 53 8.94 -6.41 -26.46
N ALA A 54 8.95 -7.71 -26.19
CA ALA A 54 9.08 -8.34 -24.89
C ALA A 54 10.49 -8.12 -24.31
N GLY A 55 10.58 -7.97 -22.98
CA GLY A 55 11.83 -7.97 -22.21
C GLY A 55 11.55 -8.37 -20.75
N VAL A 56 11.74 -9.66 -20.43
CA VAL A 56 12.79 -10.20 -19.53
C VAL A 56 12.69 -9.77 -18.06
N ALA A 57 12.27 -10.77 -17.26
CA ALA A 57 12.70 -11.16 -15.92
C ALA A 57 13.40 -10.13 -15.01
N GLY A 58 12.76 -9.85 -13.87
CA GLY A 58 13.41 -9.32 -12.68
C GLY A 58 12.79 -9.93 -11.44
N THR A 59 13.33 -11.05 -10.97
CA THR A 59 13.04 -11.61 -9.65
C THR A 59 13.72 -10.74 -8.59
N ALA A 60 12.94 -9.94 -7.86
CA ALA A 60 13.42 -9.29 -6.66
C ALA A 60 13.39 -10.30 -5.51
N VAL A 61 14.55 -10.86 -5.16
CA VAL A 61 14.73 -11.60 -3.90
C VAL A 61 14.90 -10.55 -2.80
N VAL A 62 13.82 -10.30 -2.05
CA VAL A 62 13.92 -9.52 -0.81
C VAL A 62 14.43 -10.46 0.29
N ALA A 63 15.73 -10.41 0.54
CA ALA A 63 16.33 -11.02 1.71
C ALA A 63 16.02 -10.16 2.94
N LEU A 64 15.02 -10.55 3.73
CA LEU A 64 14.85 -10.06 5.10
C LEU A 64 15.64 -10.98 6.04
N ILE A 65 16.87 -10.57 6.34
CA ILE A 65 17.67 -11.08 7.45
C ILE A 65 17.67 -10.03 8.57
N ALA A 66 17.62 -10.54 9.80
CA ALA A 66 17.71 -9.89 11.12
C ALA A 66 16.34 -9.54 11.72
N GLY A 67 15.93 -10.04 12.88
CA GLY A 67 16.66 -10.74 13.93
C GLY A 67 16.25 -10.13 15.27
N VAL A 68 15.53 -10.88 16.10
CA VAL A 68 15.40 -10.58 17.53
C VAL A 68 15.46 -11.88 18.31
N THR A 69 16.65 -12.15 18.86
CA THR A 69 16.90 -13.14 19.89
C THR A 69 16.64 -12.53 21.27
N LEU A 70 15.59 -13.00 21.96
CA LEU A 70 15.43 -13.00 23.42
C LEU A 70 14.54 -14.23 23.71
N GLY A 71 14.92 -15.31 24.41
CA GLY A 71 15.93 -15.48 25.44
C GLY A 71 15.25 -15.61 26.81
N ALA A 72 14.64 -16.76 27.13
CA ALA A 72 14.49 -17.32 28.50
C ALA A 72 13.78 -18.69 28.44
N VAL A 73 14.54 -19.80 28.40
CA VAL A 73 14.77 -20.75 29.51
C VAL A 73 13.52 -21.21 30.24
N PHE A 74 13.03 -22.44 29.97
CA PHE A 74 12.62 -23.45 30.96
C PHE A 74 12.35 -24.79 30.23
N ALA A 75 13.27 -25.74 30.32
CA ALA A 75 12.95 -27.17 30.43
C ALA A 75 14.24 -27.96 30.71
N SER A 76 14.25 -28.53 31.91
CA SER A 76 15.23 -29.43 32.48
C SER A 76 15.28 -30.81 31.81
N SER A 77 16.43 -31.46 32.00
CA SER A 77 16.63 -32.92 32.13
C SER A 77 17.17 -33.67 30.91
N GLY A 78 18.44 -34.06 30.99
CA GLY A 78 19.02 -35.12 30.17
C GLY A 78 20.50 -34.90 29.89
N SER A 79 21.36 -35.30 30.84
CA SER A 79 22.80 -35.41 30.61
C SER A 79 23.07 -36.47 29.53
N ASP A 80 23.72 -36.09 28.43
CA ASP A 80 24.68 -36.98 27.76
C ASP A 80 25.71 -36.18 26.96
N SER A 81 26.92 -36.69 27.00
CA SER A 81 28.17 -36.02 26.63
C SER A 81 28.45 -36.18 25.15
N GLY A 82 28.80 -35.11 24.44
CA GLY A 82 29.25 -35.22 23.05
C GLY A 82 29.43 -33.89 22.34
N ALA A 83 30.56 -33.24 22.57
CA ALA A 83 31.03 -32.15 21.73
C ALA A 83 31.38 -32.68 20.33
N SER A 84 30.79 -32.09 19.29
CA SER A 84 31.32 -32.11 17.93
C SER A 84 30.77 -30.90 17.17
N ASP A 85 31.63 -29.88 17.05
CA ASP A 85 31.55 -28.90 15.97
C ASP A 85 31.61 -29.63 14.62
N ALA A 86 30.52 -29.58 13.86
CA ALA A 86 30.52 -29.90 12.44
C ALA A 86 29.48 -29.04 11.73
N ALA A 87 29.97 -28.28 10.74
CA ALA A 87 29.30 -27.24 9.98
C ALA A 87 27.94 -27.66 9.38
N PRO A 88 27.00 -26.72 9.17
CA PRO A 88 25.74 -27.01 8.50
C PRO A 88 26.01 -27.39 7.03
N THR A 89 25.64 -28.62 6.69
CA THR A 89 25.61 -29.13 5.33
C THR A 89 24.67 -28.27 4.50
N ALA A 90 25.20 -27.54 3.52
CA ALA A 90 24.41 -26.86 2.50
C ALA A 90 23.68 -27.90 1.65
N GLY A 91 22.40 -28.16 1.97
CA GLY A 91 21.52 -28.92 1.11
C GLY A 91 21.27 -28.15 -0.19
N LEU A 92 21.53 -28.78 -1.32
CA LEU A 92 21.10 -28.28 -2.64
C LEU A 92 19.56 -28.12 -2.64
N PRO A 93 19.00 -27.06 -3.25
CA PRO A 93 17.57 -26.96 -3.47
C PRO A 93 17.14 -27.99 -4.53
N THR A 94 16.55 -29.09 -4.07
CA THR A 94 15.80 -30.00 -4.92
C THR A 94 14.53 -29.29 -5.37
N ASN A 95 14.46 -28.93 -6.66
CA ASN A 95 13.23 -28.52 -7.32
C ASN A 95 12.26 -29.71 -7.37
N ALA A 96 11.38 -29.82 -6.37
CA ALA A 96 10.20 -30.67 -6.42
C ALA A 96 8.96 -29.77 -6.36
N PRO A 97 7.93 -29.99 -7.21
CA PRO A 97 6.63 -29.34 -7.04
C PRO A 97 5.90 -30.05 -5.89
N GLY A 98 6.31 -29.74 -4.67
CA GLY A 98 5.57 -30.05 -3.45
C GLY A 98 5.03 -28.72 -2.93
N GLY A 99 3.73 -28.49 -3.04
CA GLY A 99 3.09 -27.36 -2.38
C GLY A 99 3.31 -27.50 -0.88
N VAL A 100 4.22 -26.70 -0.33
CA VAL A 100 4.42 -26.62 1.11
C VAL A 100 3.18 -25.92 1.67
N THR A 101 2.41 -26.62 2.49
CA THR A 101 1.31 -25.99 3.23
C THR A 101 1.93 -24.96 4.19
N PRO A 102 1.45 -23.71 4.18
CA PRO A 102 1.94 -22.67 5.09
C PRO A 102 1.82 -23.10 6.55
N SER A 103 2.84 -22.79 7.35
CA SER A 103 2.79 -22.98 8.79
C SER A 103 1.83 -21.98 9.45
N ALA A 104 1.31 -22.33 10.64
CA ALA A 104 0.42 -21.44 11.38
C ALA A 104 1.04 -20.07 11.69
N ALA A 105 2.36 -20.02 11.91
CA ALA A 105 3.09 -18.78 12.15
C ALA A 105 3.16 -17.90 10.88
N GLU A 106 3.33 -18.51 9.71
CA GLU A 106 3.32 -17.79 8.42
C GLU A 106 1.93 -17.24 8.10
N VAL A 107 0.88 -18.05 8.30
CA VAL A 107 -0.52 -17.60 8.13
C VAL A 107 -0.81 -16.41 9.05
N HIS A 108 -0.45 -16.50 10.32
CA HIS A 108 -0.65 -15.41 11.28
C HIS A 108 0.13 -14.14 10.90
N ALA A 109 1.38 -14.27 10.46
CA ALA A 109 2.17 -13.12 10.00
C ALA A 109 1.53 -12.43 8.78
N GLN A 110 0.97 -13.21 7.86
CA GLN A 110 0.25 -12.66 6.70
C GLN A 110 -1.11 -12.06 7.07
N ASP A 111 -1.83 -12.64 8.04
CA ASP A 111 -3.05 -12.03 8.60
C ASP A 111 -2.74 -10.65 9.19
N VAL A 112 -1.71 -10.55 10.03
CA VAL A 112 -1.28 -9.29 10.64
C VAL A 112 -0.91 -8.26 9.56
N SER A 113 -0.12 -8.66 8.56
CA SER A 113 0.29 -7.80 7.46
C SER A 113 -0.91 -7.27 6.65
N LEU A 114 -1.85 -8.15 6.30
CA LEU A 114 -3.03 -7.81 5.52
C LEU A 114 -4.00 -6.92 6.30
N CYS A 115 -4.29 -7.26 7.55
CA CYS A 115 -5.15 -6.48 8.42
C CYS A 115 -4.56 -5.10 8.76
N THR A 116 -3.25 -5.03 8.99
CA THR A 116 -2.54 -3.75 9.20
C THR A 116 -2.64 -2.87 7.95
N SER A 117 -2.44 -3.45 6.76
CA SER A 117 -2.59 -2.74 5.49
C SER A 117 -4.00 -2.21 5.31
N TYR A 118 -5.02 -3.02 5.58
CA TYR A 118 -6.42 -2.59 5.57
C TYR A 118 -6.66 -1.42 6.54
N ALA A 119 -6.21 -1.51 7.79
CA ALA A 119 -6.41 -0.45 8.79
C ALA A 119 -5.80 0.89 8.33
N ILE A 120 -4.57 0.87 7.82
CA ILE A 120 -3.89 2.05 7.27
C ILE A 120 -4.69 2.62 6.10
N ILE A 121 -5.02 1.78 5.11
CA ILE A 121 -5.74 2.21 3.90
C ILE A 121 -7.10 2.81 4.27
N ASN A 122 -7.88 2.13 5.11
CA ASN A 122 -9.21 2.58 5.52
C ASN A 122 -9.18 3.90 6.30
N SER A 123 -8.11 4.14 7.07
CA SER A 123 -7.89 5.42 7.77
C SER A 123 -7.52 6.57 6.82
N ALA A 124 -6.90 6.25 5.68
CA ALA A 124 -6.44 7.23 4.70
C ALA A 124 -7.52 7.64 3.69
N ILE A 125 -8.64 6.91 3.61
CA ILE A 125 -9.76 7.25 2.73
C ILE A 125 -10.41 8.57 3.21
N PRO A 126 -10.53 9.59 2.34
CA PRO A 126 -11.25 10.81 2.68
C PRO A 126 -12.70 10.53 3.10
N ARG A 127 -13.15 11.17 4.18
CA ARG A 127 -14.56 11.07 4.64
C ARG A 127 -15.20 12.47 4.74
N PRO A 128 -16.29 12.75 4.01
CA PRO A 128 -16.87 11.92 2.95
C PRO A 128 -16.01 11.91 1.68
N ASP A 129 -15.96 10.78 0.99
CA ASP A 129 -15.46 10.71 -0.39
C ASP A 129 -16.47 11.37 -1.34
N ARG A 130 -15.99 12.00 -2.42
CA ARG A 130 -16.82 12.79 -3.34
C ARG A 130 -16.77 12.30 -4.77
N VAL A 131 -15.68 11.66 -5.16
CA VAL A 131 -15.46 11.16 -6.52
C VAL A 131 -14.73 9.82 -6.48
N GLY A 132 -14.87 9.03 -7.55
CA GLY A 132 -14.24 7.70 -7.62
C GLY A 132 -12.71 7.74 -7.48
N SER A 133 -12.04 8.83 -7.90
CA SER A 133 -10.59 9.00 -7.71
C SER A 133 -10.14 9.06 -6.26
N ASP A 134 -11.04 9.38 -5.32
CA ASP A 134 -10.74 9.39 -3.88
C ASP A 134 -10.58 7.96 -3.34
N LEU A 135 -11.22 6.97 -4.00
CA LEU A 135 -11.23 5.57 -3.59
C LEU A 135 -10.34 4.66 -4.44
N LEU A 136 -10.03 5.05 -5.69
CA LEU A 136 -9.17 4.25 -6.58
C LEU A 136 -7.82 3.85 -5.95
N PRO A 137 -7.11 4.73 -5.22
CA PRO A 137 -5.89 4.35 -4.52
C PRO A 137 -6.14 3.26 -3.47
N ALA A 138 -7.21 3.37 -2.69
CA ALA A 138 -7.57 2.38 -1.67
C ALA A 138 -7.90 1.02 -2.28
N VAL A 139 -8.72 0.98 -3.34
CA VAL A 139 -9.04 -0.27 -4.07
C VAL A 139 -7.78 -0.95 -4.58
N THR A 140 -6.88 -0.18 -5.17
CA THR A 140 -5.63 -0.72 -5.72
C THR A 140 -4.71 -1.24 -4.62
N ALA A 141 -4.54 -0.47 -3.53
CA ALA A 141 -3.71 -0.85 -2.41
C ALA A 141 -4.22 -2.13 -1.71
N LEU A 142 -5.54 -2.29 -1.54
CA LEU A 142 -6.11 -3.52 -0.96
C LEU A 142 -5.86 -4.74 -1.85
N LYS A 143 -5.98 -4.59 -3.17
CA LYS A 143 -5.68 -5.69 -4.12
C LYS A 143 -4.20 -6.08 -4.10
N VAL A 144 -3.30 -5.11 -3.96
CA VAL A 144 -1.87 -5.38 -3.80
C VAL A 144 -1.61 -6.10 -2.47
N ALA A 145 -2.17 -5.62 -1.36
CA ALA A 145 -2.03 -6.28 -0.07
C ALA A 145 -2.55 -7.73 -0.09
N LEU A 146 -3.68 -7.99 -0.76
CA LEU A 146 -4.21 -9.34 -0.96
C LEU A 146 -3.26 -10.23 -1.78
N ALA A 147 -2.59 -9.67 -2.79
CA ALA A 147 -1.65 -10.40 -3.63
C ALA A 147 -0.32 -10.69 -2.90
N GLU A 148 0.11 -9.79 -2.01
CA GLU A 148 1.31 -9.94 -1.19
C GLU A 148 1.12 -10.93 -0.02
N ASN A 149 -0.14 -11.22 0.35
CA ASN A 149 -0.49 -12.10 1.47
C ASN A 149 -1.40 -13.28 1.00
N PRO A 150 -0.92 -14.17 0.11
CA PRO A 150 -1.72 -15.25 -0.45
C PRO A 150 -2.12 -16.33 0.56
N ASP A 151 -1.33 -16.52 1.62
CA ASP A 151 -1.48 -17.54 2.66
C ASP A 151 -2.13 -16.98 3.94
N ALA A 152 -2.52 -15.70 3.96
CA ALA A 152 -3.39 -15.20 5.02
C ALA A 152 -4.65 -16.09 5.13
N SER A 153 -5.21 -16.16 6.33
CA SER A 153 -6.35 -17.00 6.63
C SER A 153 -7.54 -16.68 5.71
N ALA A 154 -8.32 -17.72 5.38
CA ALA A 154 -9.47 -17.56 4.50
C ALA A 154 -10.49 -16.50 4.99
N PRO A 155 -10.83 -16.42 6.30
CA PRO A 155 -11.74 -15.38 6.80
C PRO A 155 -11.23 -13.96 6.54
N VAL A 156 -9.95 -13.68 6.81
CA VAL A 156 -9.35 -12.36 6.60
C VAL A 156 -9.31 -12.02 5.11
N ARG A 157 -8.84 -12.96 4.27
CA ARG A 157 -8.75 -12.74 2.83
C ARG A 157 -10.11 -12.50 2.19
N VAL A 158 -11.14 -13.24 2.60
CA VAL A 158 -12.52 -13.04 2.12
C VAL A 158 -13.01 -11.66 2.53
N ALA A 159 -12.92 -11.30 3.81
CA ALA A 159 -13.41 -10.01 4.29
C ALA A 159 -12.72 -8.81 3.61
N VAL A 160 -11.39 -8.88 3.42
CA VAL A 160 -10.64 -7.83 2.72
C VAL A 160 -10.96 -7.79 1.21
N THR A 161 -11.23 -8.95 0.59
CA THR A 161 -11.69 -9.02 -0.81
C THR A 161 -13.08 -8.39 -0.97
N ASP A 162 -13.97 -8.62 -0.02
CA ASP A 162 -15.35 -8.13 -0.06
C ASP A 162 -15.37 -6.60 0.09
N ILE A 163 -14.66 -6.03 1.07
CA ILE A 163 -14.59 -4.57 1.21
C ILE A 163 -13.90 -3.90 0.00
N ALA A 164 -12.86 -4.52 -0.57
CA ALA A 164 -12.23 -4.01 -1.81
C ALA A 164 -13.21 -4.02 -2.99
N SER A 165 -14.07 -5.04 -3.07
CA SER A 165 -15.11 -5.16 -4.10
C SER A 165 -16.21 -4.11 -3.91
N VAL A 166 -16.62 -3.85 -2.66
CA VAL A 166 -17.55 -2.75 -2.33
C VAL A 166 -16.98 -1.40 -2.73
N TYR A 167 -15.72 -1.11 -2.40
CA TYR A 167 -15.07 0.14 -2.81
C TYR A 167 -14.98 0.26 -4.33
N GLN A 168 -14.74 -0.85 -5.05
CA GLN A 168 -14.79 -0.84 -6.51
C GLN A 168 -16.20 -0.56 -7.04
N ALA A 169 -17.24 -1.11 -6.42
CA ALA A 169 -18.64 -0.79 -6.77
C ALA A 169 -18.95 0.68 -6.52
N ARG A 170 -18.50 1.24 -5.39
CA ARG A 170 -18.66 2.67 -5.07
C ARG A 170 -17.92 3.58 -6.07
N VAL A 171 -16.73 3.19 -6.53
CA VAL A 171 -16.01 3.89 -7.62
C VAL A 171 -16.85 3.89 -8.91
N ALA A 172 -17.46 2.76 -9.26
CA ALA A 172 -18.31 2.65 -10.44
C ALA A 172 -19.57 3.53 -10.32
N GLU A 173 -20.16 3.59 -9.13
CA GLU A 173 -21.31 4.46 -8.82
C GLU A 173 -20.95 5.95 -8.99
N HIS A 174 -19.83 6.41 -8.40
CA HIS A 174 -19.34 7.77 -8.58
C HIS A 174 -19.07 8.11 -10.06
N GLY A 175 -18.49 7.16 -10.79
CA GLY A 175 -18.23 7.28 -12.23
C GLY A 175 -19.48 7.14 -13.10
N LYS A 176 -20.65 6.82 -12.52
CA LYS A 176 -21.89 6.47 -13.23
C LYS A 176 -21.65 5.46 -14.35
N VAL A 177 -20.79 4.48 -14.06
CA VAL A 177 -20.47 3.40 -14.99
C VAL A 177 -21.74 2.59 -15.21
N ARG A 178 -22.06 2.34 -16.47
CA ARG A 178 -23.28 1.65 -16.88
C ARG A 178 -22.91 0.31 -17.49
N THR A 179 -23.80 -0.65 -17.41
CA THR A 179 -23.72 -1.88 -18.21
C THR A 179 -23.64 -1.52 -19.69
N ARG A 180 -22.51 -1.84 -20.34
CA ARG A 180 -22.29 -1.64 -21.77
C ARG A 180 -21.15 -2.52 -22.29
N GLY A 181 -21.39 -3.25 -23.39
CA GLY A 181 -20.40 -4.22 -23.89
C GLY A 181 -20.09 -5.26 -22.81
N LEU A 182 -18.80 -5.48 -22.51
CA LEU A 182 -18.33 -6.36 -21.43
C LEU A 182 -18.18 -5.66 -20.06
N ALA A 183 -18.53 -4.37 -19.97
CA ALA A 183 -18.49 -3.65 -18.71
C ALA A 183 -19.78 -3.95 -17.92
N GLU A 184 -19.63 -4.69 -16.83
CA GLU A 184 -20.70 -5.03 -15.89
C GLU A 184 -20.31 -4.51 -14.50
N PRO A 185 -20.64 -3.25 -14.16
CA PRO A 185 -20.30 -2.72 -12.84
C PRO A 185 -21.13 -3.43 -11.76
N PRO A 186 -20.50 -3.87 -10.65
CA PRO A 186 -21.23 -4.42 -9.53
C PRO A 186 -22.13 -3.35 -8.89
N PRO A 187 -23.31 -3.72 -8.37
CA PRO A 187 -24.19 -2.77 -7.69
C PRO A 187 -23.55 -2.30 -6.37
N TYR A 188 -23.78 -1.04 -6.04
CA TYR A 188 -23.35 -0.44 -4.78
C TYR A 188 -24.54 -0.16 -3.87
N SER A 189 -24.39 -0.43 -2.56
CA SER A 189 -25.33 0.01 -1.53
C SER A 189 -24.60 0.31 -0.22
N LEU A 190 -25.15 1.24 0.58
CA LEU A 190 -24.59 1.59 1.88
C LEU A 190 -24.63 0.44 2.88
N ASP A 191 -25.63 -0.44 2.78
CA ASP A 191 -25.76 -1.58 3.69
C ASP A 191 -24.74 -2.67 3.39
N ALA A 192 -24.46 -2.93 2.10
CA ALA A 192 -23.39 -3.84 1.71
C ALA A 192 -22.03 -3.34 2.22
N GLU A 193 -21.80 -2.03 2.22
CA GLU A 193 -20.57 -1.47 2.75
C GLU A 193 -20.44 -1.60 4.26
N LYS A 194 -21.48 -1.23 5.01
CA LYS A 194 -21.45 -1.39 6.48
C LYS A 194 -21.16 -2.83 6.85
N ASN A 195 -21.87 -3.76 6.22
CA ASN A 195 -21.67 -5.19 6.46
C ASN A 195 -20.23 -5.63 6.12
N ALA A 196 -19.65 -5.16 5.02
CA ALA A 196 -18.28 -5.49 4.64
C ALA A 196 -17.24 -4.87 5.60
N VAL A 197 -17.48 -3.63 6.07
CA VAL A 197 -16.64 -2.98 7.09
C VAL A 197 -16.69 -3.74 8.41
N ASP A 198 -17.89 -4.12 8.85
CA ASP A 198 -18.07 -4.90 10.08
C ASP A 198 -17.37 -6.26 9.97
N GLN A 199 -17.54 -6.97 8.84
CA GLN A 199 -16.89 -8.26 8.60
C GLN A 199 -15.37 -8.17 8.65
N VAL A 200 -14.75 -7.17 8.02
CA VAL A 200 -13.30 -7.03 8.04
C VAL A 200 -12.79 -6.55 9.39
N TRP A 201 -13.55 -5.74 10.13
CA TRP A 201 -13.22 -5.40 11.51
C TRP A 201 -13.21 -6.63 12.41
N THR A 202 -14.28 -7.43 12.39
CA THR A 202 -14.36 -8.68 13.16
C THR A 202 -13.30 -9.67 12.73
N ALA A 203 -13.06 -9.85 11.42
CA ALA A 203 -12.05 -10.80 10.93
C ALA A 203 -10.62 -10.39 11.33
N CYS A 204 -10.36 -9.08 11.43
CA CYS A 204 -9.07 -8.53 11.84
C CYS A 204 -8.96 -8.24 13.34
N GLY A 205 -9.99 -8.50 14.15
CA GLY A 205 -10.02 -8.16 15.58
C GLY A 205 -9.83 -6.67 15.86
N LEU A 206 -10.32 -5.79 14.97
CA LEU A 206 -10.18 -4.33 15.10
C LEU A 206 -11.25 -3.70 16.01
N ASP A 207 -12.18 -4.51 16.50
CA ASP A 207 -13.24 -4.18 17.44
C ASP A 207 -12.88 -4.50 18.91
N GLU A 208 -11.73 -5.14 19.15
CA GLU A 208 -11.24 -5.51 20.47
C GLU A 208 -10.39 -4.35 21.07
N GLU A 209 -10.85 -3.75 22.17
CA GLU A 209 -10.12 -2.74 22.97
C GLU A 209 -9.29 -3.35 24.11
#